data_AF-A0A7X7FTF4-F1
#
_entry.id   AF-A0A7X7FTF4-F1
#
_cell.length_a   1.000
_cell.length_b   1.000
_cell.length_c   1.000
_cell.angle_alpha   90.00
_cell.angle_beta   90.00
_cell.angle_gamma   90.00
#
_symmetry.space_group_name_H-M   'P 1'
#
loop_
_entity.id
_entity.type
_entity.pdbx_description
1 polymer ?
#
loop_
_entity_poly.entity_id
_entity_poly.type
_entity_poly.pdbx_seq_one_letter_code
_entity_poly.pdbx_strand_id
1 'polypeptide(L)'
;MSARHSIMTAGLFPAILVTTLVFAPSANGQSAIIIDHTCTDLSLVPAYWIDQAKLLTFHYAHTSHGSQVVTGVSVLEGLDSFYSIAIRTSGTEGLPPVENPPALRMYDGNPPETYITPDGYWESSSGIDRTRAVASTGSYDFSMWSWCGQASSYSEAQIANYLSVMAQFEDEYPDMRFILMTGHTDGSGVGGTLNQRNNQIRAYALANNMVLFDFADIESYDPDGNGYLALGCNDNGDYSGGNWPQQWCAAHPGHPLCTSCSCAHSQPTICNLKGRAFWWMMARLAGWPGPVAPDLDGDRDVDNDDFDLFEACASGSGVSHSGSTTCEQADFDGDSDVDQSDFGIFQRCMSGENVQADPLCDG
;
A
#
# COMPACT_ATOMS: atom_id res chain seq x y z
N MET A 1 88.69 -1.36 -34.43
CA MET A 1 87.69 -0.60 -33.65
C MET A 1 86.40 -0.60 -34.47
N SER A 2 85.46 -1.45 -34.08
CA SER A 2 84.30 -1.83 -34.90
C SER A 2 83.07 -1.03 -34.46
N ALA A 3 82.43 -0.34 -35.41
CA ALA A 3 81.23 0.46 -35.21
C ALA A 3 80.00 -0.45 -35.13
N ARG A 4 79.24 -0.36 -34.03
CA ARG A 4 77.93 -1.02 -33.89
C ARG A 4 76.82 0.00 -34.15
N HIS A 5 76.05 -0.26 -35.20
CA HIS A 5 74.75 0.35 -35.46
C HIS A 5 73.76 -0.10 -34.37
N SER A 6 73.08 0.85 -33.72
CA SER A 6 71.92 0.56 -32.87
C SER A 6 70.64 0.83 -33.65
N ILE A 7 69.82 -0.20 -33.78
CA ILE A 7 68.47 -0.15 -34.35
C ILE A 7 67.53 0.31 -33.22
N MET A 8 66.85 1.44 -33.40
CA MET A 8 65.74 1.86 -32.53
C MET A 8 64.46 1.14 -32.99
N THR A 9 63.91 0.28 -32.14
CA THR A 9 62.57 -0.29 -32.29
C THR A 9 61.54 0.68 -31.70
N ALA A 10 60.62 1.16 -32.54
CA ALA A 10 59.47 1.95 -32.11
C ALA A 10 58.44 1.03 -31.42
N GLY A 11 58.20 1.27 -30.12
CA GLY A 11 57.13 0.59 -29.38
C GLY A 11 55.79 1.27 -29.62
N LEU A 12 54.84 0.56 -30.22
CA LEU A 12 53.42 0.94 -30.19
C LEU A 12 52.90 0.75 -28.75
N PHE A 13 52.48 1.83 -28.10
CA PHE A 13 51.68 1.75 -26.88
C PHE A 13 50.20 1.63 -27.28
N PRO A 14 49.47 0.59 -26.83
CA PRO A 14 48.03 0.54 -27.01
C PRO A 14 47.39 1.60 -26.10
N ALA A 15 46.63 2.52 -26.70
CA ALA A 15 45.79 3.44 -25.95
C ALA A 15 44.66 2.63 -25.29
N ILE A 16 44.78 2.40 -23.98
CA ILE A 16 43.72 1.82 -23.17
C ILE A 16 42.64 2.89 -23.02
N LEU A 17 41.54 2.72 -23.75
CA LEU A 17 40.33 3.51 -23.59
C LEU A 17 39.71 3.13 -22.24
N VAL A 18 39.90 3.96 -21.22
CA VAL A 18 39.21 3.81 -19.93
C VAL A 18 37.79 4.33 -20.13
N THR A 19 36.86 3.43 -20.45
CA THR A 19 35.42 3.71 -20.34
C THR A 19 35.11 3.83 -18.85
N THR A 20 34.96 5.05 -18.36
CA THR A 20 34.31 5.30 -17.07
C THR A 20 32.86 4.84 -17.20
N LEU A 21 32.54 3.67 -16.64
CA LEU A 21 31.15 3.32 -16.33
C LEU A 21 30.64 4.39 -15.36
N VAL A 22 29.81 5.29 -15.86
CA VAL A 22 28.93 6.08 -15.01
C VAL A 22 27.85 5.11 -14.56
N PHE A 23 28.01 4.54 -13.37
CA PHE A 23 26.86 3.97 -12.67
C PHE A 23 25.90 5.13 -12.44
N ALA A 24 24.80 5.15 -13.19
CA ALA A 24 23.63 5.88 -12.73
C ALA A 24 23.32 5.33 -11.33
N PRO A 25 23.13 6.19 -10.31
CA PRO A 25 22.59 5.70 -9.06
C PRO A 25 21.28 4.99 -9.39
N SER A 26 21.17 3.72 -9.01
CA SER A 26 19.89 3.03 -9.01
C SER A 26 18.89 3.94 -8.29
N ALA A 27 17.72 4.14 -8.90
CA ALA A 27 16.59 4.72 -8.19
C ALA A 27 16.47 3.98 -6.84
N ASN A 28 16.36 4.75 -5.75
CA ASN A 28 16.41 4.25 -4.37
C ASN A 28 15.66 2.93 -4.21
N GLY A 29 16.29 1.98 -3.51
CA GLY A 29 15.74 0.65 -3.18
C GLY A 29 14.57 0.71 -2.22
N GLN A 30 13.48 1.34 -2.63
CA GLN A 30 12.21 1.28 -1.94
C GLN A 30 11.50 0.00 -2.40
N SER A 31 11.14 -0.86 -1.45
CA SER A 31 10.27 -2.01 -1.70
C SER A 31 8.84 -1.54 -2.00
N ALA A 32 8.03 -2.41 -2.60
CA ALA A 32 6.60 -2.16 -2.75
C ALA A 32 5.95 -1.91 -1.37
N ILE A 33 5.00 -0.97 -1.31
CA ILE A 33 4.20 -0.72 -0.11
C ILE A 33 2.80 -1.24 -0.39
N ILE A 34 2.43 -2.35 0.23
CA ILE A 34 1.09 -2.95 0.10
C ILE A 34 0.28 -2.60 1.34
N ILE A 35 -0.92 -2.06 1.13
CA ILE A 35 -1.84 -1.64 2.18
C ILE A 35 -3.09 -2.49 2.06
N ASP A 36 -3.19 -3.50 2.91
CA ASP A 36 -4.22 -4.54 2.90
C ASP A 36 -4.98 -4.59 4.24
N HIS A 37 -5.73 -5.66 4.52
CA HIS A 37 -6.49 -5.79 5.76
C HIS A 37 -5.65 -5.74 7.04
N THR A 38 -4.36 -6.10 6.98
CA THR A 38 -3.44 -6.07 8.13
C THR A 38 -3.04 -4.64 8.50
N CYS A 39 -3.24 -3.68 7.59
CA CYS A 39 -2.81 -2.30 7.75
C CYS A 39 -3.87 -1.40 8.42
N THR A 40 -4.69 -1.93 9.32
CA THR A 40 -5.86 -1.19 9.88
C THR A 40 -5.74 -0.84 11.36
N ASP A 41 -4.79 -1.43 12.09
CA ASP A 41 -4.57 -1.09 13.49
C ASP A 41 -3.61 0.11 13.67
N LEU A 42 -4.21 1.30 13.74
CA LEU A 42 -3.44 2.53 13.95
C LEU A 42 -2.73 2.61 15.31
N SER A 43 -3.01 1.71 16.26
CA SER A 43 -2.27 1.66 17.52
C SER A 43 -0.80 1.29 17.32
N LEU A 44 -0.49 0.59 16.23
CA LEU A 44 0.88 0.20 15.84
C LEU A 44 1.66 1.36 15.22
N VAL A 45 0.98 2.39 14.72
CA VAL A 45 1.63 3.54 14.08
C VAL A 45 2.15 4.52 15.16
N PRO A 46 3.46 4.78 15.24
CA PRO A 46 3.98 5.79 16.16
C PRO A 46 3.41 7.17 15.84
N ALA A 47 2.99 7.92 16.86
CA ALA A 47 2.40 9.26 16.71
C ALA A 47 3.27 10.22 15.85
N TYR A 48 4.60 10.10 15.95
CA TYR A 48 5.54 10.84 15.11
C TYR A 48 5.24 10.70 13.61
N TRP A 49 4.93 9.49 13.14
CA TRP A 49 4.67 9.22 11.72
C TRP A 49 3.30 9.72 11.26
N ILE A 50 2.30 9.75 12.16
CA ILE A 50 1.03 10.44 11.89
C ILE A 50 1.26 11.95 11.77
N ASP A 51 2.13 12.53 12.59
CA ASP A 51 2.48 13.95 12.49
C ASP A 51 3.29 14.26 11.23
N GLN A 52 4.20 13.37 10.80
CA GLN A 52 4.86 13.51 9.49
C GLN A 52 3.87 13.36 8.33
N ALA A 53 2.93 12.42 8.42
CA ALA A 53 1.91 12.22 7.41
C ALA A 53 1.05 13.47 7.17
N LYS A 54 0.73 14.25 8.22
CA LYS A 54 -0.01 15.51 8.09
C LYS A 54 0.72 16.60 7.29
N LEU A 55 2.04 16.46 7.08
CA LEU A 55 2.83 17.41 6.27
C LEU A 55 2.73 17.11 4.77
N LEU A 56 2.23 15.92 4.40
CA LEU A 56 2.07 15.48 3.03
C LEU A 56 0.84 16.11 2.37
N THR A 57 0.77 15.97 1.05
CA THR A 57 -0.28 16.49 0.18
C THR A 57 -0.75 15.43 -0.80
N PHE A 58 -2.06 15.30 -0.94
CA PHE A 58 -2.67 14.15 -1.60
C PHE A 58 -3.68 14.58 -2.67
N HIS A 59 -3.53 14.10 -3.90
CA HIS A 59 -4.53 14.19 -4.95
C HIS A 59 -5.31 12.88 -5.01
N TYR A 60 -6.63 12.96 -4.86
CA TYR A 60 -7.52 11.82 -4.94
C TYR A 60 -8.58 12.04 -6.01
N ALA A 61 -8.73 11.06 -6.89
CA ALA A 61 -9.73 11.09 -7.95
C ALA A 61 -10.53 9.79 -7.89
N HIS A 62 -11.86 9.86 -7.88
CA HIS A 62 -12.63 8.64 -7.73
C HIS A 62 -14.03 8.70 -8.33
N THR A 63 -14.60 7.52 -8.44
CA THR A 63 -16.04 7.30 -8.66
C THR A 63 -16.75 7.00 -7.32
N SER A 64 -17.97 6.48 -7.32
CA SER A 64 -18.76 6.37 -6.07
C SER A 64 -18.11 5.54 -4.96
N HIS A 65 -17.43 4.43 -5.28
CA HIS A 65 -16.83 3.56 -4.26
C HIS A 65 -15.61 4.20 -3.59
N GLY A 66 -14.82 5.00 -4.29
CA GLY A 66 -13.68 5.69 -3.65
C GLY A 66 -14.08 6.69 -2.56
N SER A 67 -15.33 7.19 -2.58
CA SER A 67 -15.86 8.03 -1.49
C SER A 67 -15.90 7.32 -0.12
N GLN A 68 -15.76 5.99 -0.10
CA GLN A 68 -15.61 5.22 1.13
C GLN A 68 -14.36 5.61 1.92
N VAL A 69 -13.24 5.91 1.25
CA VAL A 69 -12.00 6.38 1.91
C VAL A 69 -12.24 7.74 2.55
N VAL A 70 -12.79 8.69 1.80
CA VAL A 70 -13.14 10.05 2.27
C VAL A 70 -14.08 10.00 3.47
N THR A 71 -15.10 9.13 3.40
CA THR A 71 -16.03 8.91 4.52
C THR A 71 -15.31 8.31 5.72
N GLY A 72 -14.48 7.29 5.52
CA GLY A 72 -13.74 6.61 6.58
C GLY A 72 -12.80 7.53 7.35
N VAL A 73 -11.98 8.32 6.65
CA VAL A 73 -11.06 9.28 7.29
C VAL A 73 -11.82 10.38 8.04
N SER A 74 -12.97 10.81 7.52
CA SER A 74 -13.83 11.81 8.19
C SER A 74 -14.45 11.26 9.48
N VAL A 75 -14.86 9.98 9.49
CA VAL A 75 -15.35 9.32 10.71
C VAL A 75 -14.23 9.20 11.75
N LEU A 76 -13.04 8.78 11.31
CA LEU A 76 -11.88 8.65 12.20
C LEU A 76 -11.48 10.00 12.83
N GLU A 77 -11.41 11.07 12.05
CA GLU A 77 -11.15 12.43 12.57
C GLU A 77 -12.21 12.85 13.60
N GLY A 78 -13.48 12.53 13.35
CA GLY A 78 -14.57 12.82 14.28
C GLY A 78 -14.51 12.03 15.59
N LEU A 79 -13.91 10.83 15.57
CA LEU A 79 -13.66 10.02 16.75
C LEU A 79 -12.39 10.47 17.50
N ASP A 80 -11.36 10.85 16.77
CA ASP A 80 -10.09 11.32 17.28
C ASP A 80 -9.47 12.37 16.35
N SER A 81 -9.51 13.63 16.80
CA SER A 81 -8.96 14.78 16.07
C SER A 81 -7.44 14.72 15.87
N PHE A 82 -6.73 13.75 16.49
CA PHE A 82 -5.34 13.48 16.16
C PHE A 82 -5.16 13.05 14.69
N TYR A 83 -6.17 12.43 14.07
CA TYR A 83 -6.16 12.05 12.66
C TYR A 83 -6.79 13.13 11.77
N SER A 84 -6.39 14.38 11.97
CA SER A 84 -6.97 15.54 11.29
C SER A 84 -6.62 15.58 9.80
N ILE A 85 -7.63 15.81 8.96
CA ILE A 85 -7.51 15.89 7.50
C ILE A 85 -8.40 16.99 6.92
N ALA A 86 -7.81 17.89 6.16
CA ALA A 86 -8.52 18.89 5.37
C ALA A 86 -8.75 18.35 3.96
N ILE A 87 -10.01 18.29 3.52
CA ILE A 87 -10.39 17.79 2.19
C ILE A 87 -11.06 18.91 1.39
N ARG A 88 -10.56 19.15 0.18
CA ARG A 88 -11.17 20.08 -0.78
C ARG A 88 -11.73 19.29 -1.96
N THR A 89 -13.03 19.00 -1.92
CA THR A 89 -13.73 18.41 -3.07
C THR A 89 -14.10 19.49 -4.09
N SER A 90 -13.49 19.49 -5.27
CA SER A 90 -13.72 20.55 -6.26
C SER A 90 -13.41 20.15 -7.71
N GLY A 91 -14.19 20.70 -8.65
CA GLY A 91 -13.89 20.63 -10.09
C GLY A 91 -12.77 21.59 -10.54
N THR A 92 -12.09 22.25 -9.62
CA THR A 92 -10.93 23.09 -9.90
C THR A 92 -9.77 22.62 -9.05
N GLU A 93 -8.56 22.64 -9.59
CA GLU A 93 -7.36 22.19 -8.88
C GLU A 93 -7.10 23.09 -7.65
N GLY A 94 -6.57 22.48 -6.59
CA GLY A 94 -6.05 23.21 -5.43
C GLY A 94 -6.19 22.44 -4.13
N LEU A 95 -5.21 22.64 -3.25
CA LEU A 95 -5.23 22.14 -1.88
C LEU A 95 -6.07 23.03 -0.95
N PRO A 96 -6.61 22.46 0.14
CA PRO A 96 -7.05 23.22 1.31
C PRO A 96 -5.93 24.14 1.86
N PRO A 97 -6.28 25.21 2.59
CA PRO A 97 -5.30 26.04 3.28
C PRO A 97 -4.51 25.21 4.32
N VAL A 98 -3.29 25.67 4.63
CA VAL A 98 -2.50 25.10 5.73
C VAL A 98 -3.15 25.46 7.07
N GLU A 99 -3.25 24.47 7.96
CA GLU A 99 -3.80 24.63 9.31
C GLU A 99 -2.70 24.67 10.39
N ASN A 100 -3.05 25.15 11.59
CA ASN A 100 -2.18 25.13 12.76
C ASN A 100 -2.98 24.68 14.01
N PRO A 101 -2.79 23.46 14.52
CA PRO A 101 -1.81 22.45 14.09
C PRO A 101 -2.05 21.93 12.66
N PRO A 102 -1.03 21.37 11.97
CA PRO A 102 -1.20 20.83 10.62
C PRO A 102 -2.24 19.71 10.56
N ALA A 103 -2.98 19.65 9.46
CA ALA A 103 -3.82 18.53 9.05
C ALA A 103 -3.34 18.03 7.69
N LEU A 104 -3.48 16.72 7.42
CA LEU A 104 -3.21 16.18 6.08
C LEU A 104 -4.09 16.92 5.06
N ARG A 105 -3.53 17.32 3.92
CA ARG A 105 -4.29 18.09 2.91
C ARG A 105 -4.57 17.25 1.68
N MET A 106 -5.85 17.09 1.36
CA MET A 106 -6.32 16.35 0.20
C MET A 106 -7.07 17.25 -0.78
N TYR A 107 -6.68 17.20 -2.05
CA TYR A 107 -7.53 17.63 -3.16
C TYR A 107 -8.32 16.42 -3.67
N ASP A 108 -9.64 16.48 -3.58
CA ASP A 108 -10.56 15.47 -4.07
C ASP A 108 -11.24 15.97 -5.36
N GLY A 109 -10.75 15.50 -6.50
CA GLY A 109 -11.21 15.92 -7.81
C GLY A 109 -10.13 15.79 -8.88
N ASN A 110 -10.53 15.90 -10.15
CA ASN A 110 -9.61 16.08 -11.26
C ASN A 110 -10.30 17.00 -12.28
N PRO A 111 -9.82 18.23 -12.51
CA PRO A 111 -10.60 19.24 -13.22
C PRO A 111 -11.08 18.78 -14.60
N PRO A 112 -12.33 19.11 -14.99
CA PRO A 112 -13.27 19.97 -14.28
C PRO A 112 -14.20 19.23 -13.30
N GLU A 113 -13.94 17.96 -13.00
CA GLU A 113 -14.89 17.05 -12.37
C GLU A 113 -14.54 16.71 -10.92
N THR A 114 -15.56 16.30 -10.16
CA THR A 114 -15.43 15.67 -8.83
C THR A 114 -15.86 14.20 -8.84
N TYR A 115 -16.45 13.74 -9.96
CA TYR A 115 -16.70 12.32 -10.21
C TYR A 115 -15.86 11.87 -11.41
N ILE A 116 -14.78 11.13 -11.16
CA ILE A 116 -13.71 10.89 -12.14
C ILE A 116 -13.77 9.43 -12.59
N THR A 117 -14.39 9.18 -13.74
CA THR A 117 -14.34 7.87 -14.41
C THR A 117 -12.93 7.56 -14.94
N PRO A 118 -12.63 6.32 -15.37
CA PRO A 118 -11.32 5.99 -15.93
C PRO A 118 -10.87 6.94 -17.05
N ASP A 119 -11.79 7.30 -17.96
CA ASP A 119 -11.59 8.28 -19.03
C ASP A 119 -11.14 9.66 -18.55
N GLY A 120 -11.47 10.02 -17.31
CA GLY A 120 -11.13 11.29 -16.69
C GLY A 120 -9.79 11.30 -15.96
N TYR A 121 -9.05 10.19 -15.94
CA TYR A 121 -7.79 10.08 -15.17
C TYR A 121 -6.66 9.39 -15.94
N TRP A 122 -6.86 8.13 -16.38
CA TRP A 122 -5.79 7.32 -16.97
C TRP A 122 -6.15 6.66 -18.31
N GLU A 123 -7.44 6.51 -18.65
CA GLU A 123 -7.85 5.69 -19.79
C GLU A 123 -7.85 6.48 -21.11
N SER A 124 -8.38 7.70 -21.11
CA SER A 124 -8.43 8.54 -22.30
C SER A 124 -7.26 9.54 -22.32
N SER A 125 -6.82 9.95 -23.52
CA SER A 125 -5.78 10.98 -23.64
C SER A 125 -6.13 12.29 -22.92
N SER A 126 -7.41 12.68 -22.92
CA SER A 126 -7.90 13.86 -22.19
C SER A 126 -7.81 13.66 -20.67
N GLY A 127 -8.12 12.46 -20.18
CA GLY A 127 -7.98 12.11 -18.76
C GLY A 127 -6.52 12.14 -18.32
N ILE A 128 -5.64 11.52 -19.11
CA ILE A 128 -4.19 11.52 -18.86
C ILE A 128 -3.67 12.97 -18.81
N ASP A 129 -4.07 13.83 -19.75
CA ASP A 129 -3.65 15.23 -19.77
C ASP A 129 -4.19 16.05 -18.58
N ARG A 130 -5.37 15.71 -18.05
CA ARG A 130 -5.91 16.32 -16.82
C ARG A 130 -5.07 15.93 -15.60
N THR A 131 -4.77 14.64 -15.46
CA THR A 131 -3.92 14.13 -14.37
C THR A 131 -2.52 14.74 -14.43
N ARG A 132 -1.94 14.83 -15.64
CA ARG A 132 -0.69 15.58 -15.89
C ARG A 132 -0.79 17.03 -15.48
N ALA A 133 -1.90 17.71 -15.76
CA ALA A 133 -2.08 19.11 -15.38
C ALA A 133 -2.06 19.29 -13.85
N VAL A 134 -2.68 18.36 -13.09
CA VAL A 134 -2.61 18.35 -11.62
C VAL A 134 -1.19 18.05 -11.13
N ALA A 135 -0.55 17.01 -11.65
CA ALA A 135 0.80 16.63 -11.26
C ALA A 135 1.85 17.72 -11.56
N SER A 136 1.71 18.41 -12.70
CA SER A 136 2.61 19.49 -13.14
C SER A 136 2.55 20.75 -12.26
N THR A 137 1.58 20.84 -11.32
CA THR A 137 1.58 21.91 -10.32
C THR A 137 2.71 21.78 -9.32
N GLY A 138 3.27 20.56 -9.14
CA GLY A 138 4.26 20.25 -8.11
C GLY A 138 3.74 20.45 -6.68
N SER A 139 2.40 20.47 -6.50
CA SER A 139 1.76 20.75 -5.21
C SER A 139 1.38 19.50 -4.43
N TYR A 140 1.54 18.31 -5.00
CA TYR A 140 1.06 17.04 -4.46
C TYR A 140 2.19 16.03 -4.37
N ASP A 141 2.32 15.35 -3.24
CA ASP A 141 3.29 14.27 -3.03
C ASP A 141 2.76 12.94 -3.58
N PHE A 142 1.43 12.75 -3.58
CA PHE A 142 0.79 11.48 -3.95
C PHE A 142 -0.45 11.69 -4.80
N SER A 143 -0.69 10.74 -5.72
CA SER A 143 -1.89 10.63 -6.53
C SER A 143 -2.50 9.24 -6.39
N MET A 144 -3.81 9.15 -6.17
CA MET A 144 -4.52 7.87 -6.18
C MET A 144 -5.83 7.96 -6.94
N TRP A 145 -6.20 6.91 -7.66
CA TRP A 145 -7.48 6.82 -8.36
C TRP A 145 -8.25 5.53 -8.02
N SER A 146 -9.57 5.65 -7.85
CA SER A 146 -10.43 4.54 -7.41
C SER A 146 -11.53 4.14 -8.41
N TRP A 147 -11.64 2.82 -8.61
CA TRP A 147 -12.68 2.14 -9.38
C TRP A 147 -14.08 2.27 -8.76
N CYS A 148 -15.12 2.10 -9.58
CA CYS A 148 -16.43 1.60 -9.16
C CYS A 148 -16.48 0.12 -9.57
N GLY A 149 -17.42 -0.31 -10.41
CA GLY A 149 -17.49 -1.68 -10.93
C GLY A 149 -16.72 -1.94 -12.25
N GLN A 150 -15.94 -0.98 -12.77
CA GLN A 150 -15.30 -1.14 -14.09
C GLN A 150 -14.35 -2.34 -14.11
N ALA A 151 -13.53 -2.50 -13.06
CA ALA A 151 -12.57 -3.59 -12.93
C ALA A 151 -13.22 -4.99 -13.04
N SER A 152 -14.50 -5.14 -12.66
CA SER A 152 -15.23 -6.42 -12.71
C SER A 152 -15.40 -6.96 -14.14
N SER A 153 -15.35 -6.08 -15.14
CA SER A 153 -15.57 -6.41 -16.55
C SER A 153 -14.35 -6.18 -17.44
N TYR A 154 -13.30 -5.56 -16.90
CA TYR A 154 -12.11 -5.21 -17.66
C TYR A 154 -11.29 -6.45 -18.02
N SER A 155 -10.82 -6.46 -19.27
CA SER A 155 -9.89 -7.47 -19.75
C SER A 155 -8.49 -7.28 -19.14
N GLU A 156 -7.66 -8.32 -19.24
CA GLU A 156 -6.24 -8.25 -18.88
C GLU A 156 -5.49 -7.09 -19.54
N ALA A 157 -5.77 -6.85 -20.81
CA ALA A 157 -5.15 -5.77 -21.58
C ALA A 157 -5.56 -4.38 -21.09
N GLN A 158 -6.80 -4.22 -20.62
CA GLN A 158 -7.25 -2.94 -20.04
C GLN A 158 -6.61 -2.68 -18.68
N ILE A 159 -6.45 -3.70 -17.84
CA ILE A 159 -5.70 -3.57 -16.58
C ILE A 159 -4.22 -3.31 -16.86
N ALA A 160 -3.63 -3.97 -17.86
CA ALA A 160 -2.26 -3.68 -18.28
C ALA A 160 -2.10 -2.23 -18.76
N ASN A 161 -3.09 -1.68 -19.47
CA ASN A 161 -3.10 -0.27 -19.86
C ASN A 161 -3.10 0.66 -18.63
N TYR A 162 -3.98 0.41 -17.65
CA TYR A 162 -3.99 1.15 -16.38
C TYR A 162 -2.61 1.14 -15.72
N LEU A 163 -2.03 -0.04 -15.52
CA LEU A 163 -0.73 -0.20 -14.88
C LEU A 163 0.38 0.56 -15.65
N SER A 164 0.38 0.46 -16.98
CA SER A 164 1.37 1.16 -17.81
C SER A 164 1.26 2.69 -17.73
N VAL A 165 0.03 3.23 -17.64
CA VAL A 165 -0.18 4.68 -17.52
C VAL A 165 0.21 5.16 -16.13
N MET A 166 -0.07 4.39 -15.08
CA MET A 166 0.36 4.72 -13.72
C MET A 166 1.89 4.75 -13.59
N ALA A 167 2.59 3.77 -14.18
CA ALA A 167 4.05 3.78 -14.23
C ALA A 167 4.59 4.94 -15.08
N GLN A 168 3.95 5.25 -16.21
CA GLN A 168 4.30 6.43 -17.01
C GLN A 168 4.19 7.73 -16.20
N PHE A 169 3.20 7.86 -15.31
CA PHE A 169 3.10 9.03 -14.46
C PHE A 169 4.25 9.12 -13.44
N GLU A 170 4.68 8.02 -12.81
CA GLU A 170 5.86 8.05 -11.92
C GLU A 170 7.15 8.40 -12.67
N ASP A 171 7.29 7.93 -13.93
CA ASP A 171 8.43 8.28 -14.78
C ASP A 171 8.44 9.78 -15.17
N GLU A 172 7.27 10.35 -15.45
CA GLU A 172 7.11 11.76 -15.85
C GLU A 172 7.22 12.74 -14.66
N TYR A 173 6.83 12.30 -13.46
CA TYR A 173 6.76 13.12 -12.24
C TYR A 173 7.47 12.43 -11.06
N PRO A 174 8.82 12.40 -11.05
CA PRO A 174 9.59 11.61 -10.07
C PRO A 174 9.44 12.07 -8.61
N ASP A 175 8.94 13.29 -8.39
CA ASP A 175 8.68 13.84 -7.05
C ASP A 175 7.26 13.50 -6.53
N MET A 176 6.42 12.83 -7.33
CA MET A 176 5.05 12.46 -6.99
C MET A 176 4.83 10.96 -7.23
N ARG A 177 4.38 10.23 -6.21
CA ARG A 177 4.08 8.80 -6.33
C ARG A 177 2.64 8.58 -6.79
N PHE A 178 2.43 7.59 -7.67
CA PHE A 178 1.12 7.24 -8.22
C PHE A 178 0.67 5.88 -7.66
N ILE A 179 -0.26 5.92 -6.73
CA ILE A 179 -0.71 4.78 -5.94
C ILE A 179 -1.69 3.95 -6.77
N LEU A 180 -1.38 2.66 -6.90
CA LEU A 180 -2.26 1.66 -7.49
C LEU A 180 -3.39 1.32 -6.52
N MET A 181 -4.52 0.87 -7.06
CA MET A 181 -5.66 0.44 -6.25
C MET A 181 -6.30 -0.79 -6.88
N THR A 182 -6.65 -1.80 -6.08
CA THR A 182 -7.51 -2.89 -6.55
C THR A 182 -8.96 -2.40 -6.71
N GLY A 183 -9.77 -3.10 -7.51
CA GLY A 183 -11.22 -2.90 -7.51
C GLY A 183 -11.83 -3.35 -6.18
N HIS A 184 -13.12 -3.09 -5.98
CA HIS A 184 -13.86 -3.72 -4.87
C HIS A 184 -14.18 -5.20 -5.18
N THR A 185 -14.91 -5.87 -4.32
CA THR A 185 -15.38 -7.24 -4.34
C THR A 185 -16.80 -7.21 -4.87
N ASP A 186 -17.16 -8.21 -5.66
CA ASP A 186 -18.44 -8.23 -6.36
C ASP A 186 -19.22 -9.53 -6.13
N GLY A 187 -18.76 -10.37 -5.19
CA GLY A 187 -19.36 -11.67 -4.89
C GLY A 187 -18.97 -12.78 -5.88
N SER A 188 -18.15 -12.51 -6.89
CA SER A 188 -17.71 -13.54 -7.85
C SER A 188 -16.66 -14.51 -7.29
N GLY A 189 -16.07 -14.17 -6.14
CA GLY A 189 -15.15 -15.00 -5.38
C GLY A 189 -13.77 -15.20 -6.03
N VAL A 190 -12.99 -16.13 -5.49
CA VAL A 190 -11.58 -16.37 -5.90
C VAL A 190 -11.38 -16.64 -7.39
N GLY A 191 -12.34 -17.31 -8.04
CA GLY A 191 -12.29 -17.62 -9.47
C GLY A 191 -12.80 -16.49 -10.38
N GLY A 192 -13.37 -15.43 -9.81
CA GLY A 192 -14.02 -14.35 -10.55
C GLY A 192 -13.04 -13.50 -11.37
N THR A 193 -13.55 -12.90 -12.46
CA THR A 193 -12.77 -11.99 -13.32
C THR A 193 -12.13 -10.87 -12.51
N LEU A 194 -12.88 -10.27 -11.58
CA LEU A 194 -12.43 -9.18 -10.74
C LEU A 194 -11.25 -9.59 -9.86
N ASN A 195 -11.33 -10.73 -9.18
CA ASN A 195 -10.23 -11.20 -8.35
C ASN A 195 -8.96 -11.47 -9.18
N GLN A 196 -9.11 -12.02 -10.39
CA GLN A 196 -7.98 -12.21 -11.30
C GLN A 196 -7.35 -10.87 -11.74
N ARG A 197 -8.18 -9.84 -11.98
CA ARG A 197 -7.70 -8.48 -12.30
C ARG A 197 -7.03 -7.81 -11.10
N ASN A 198 -7.56 -8.00 -9.89
CA ASN A 198 -6.94 -7.51 -8.66
C ASN A 198 -5.58 -8.18 -8.43
N ASN A 199 -5.48 -9.50 -8.65
CA ASN A 199 -4.19 -10.21 -8.57
C ASN A 199 -3.17 -9.73 -9.61
N GLN A 200 -3.62 -9.33 -10.80
CA GLN A 200 -2.74 -8.70 -11.79
C GLN A 200 -2.18 -7.37 -11.28
N ILE A 201 -3.00 -6.55 -10.62
CA ILE A 201 -2.57 -5.27 -10.02
C ILE A 201 -1.59 -5.51 -8.86
N ARG A 202 -1.90 -6.46 -7.96
CA ARG A 202 -1.03 -6.88 -6.85
C ARG A 202 0.36 -7.30 -7.33
N ALA A 203 0.39 -8.23 -8.29
CA ALA A 203 1.64 -8.73 -8.85
C ALA A 203 2.47 -7.62 -9.51
N TYR A 204 1.81 -6.68 -10.19
CA TYR A 204 2.50 -5.53 -10.79
C TYR A 204 3.07 -4.59 -9.74
N ALA A 205 2.32 -4.29 -8.67
CA ALA A 205 2.79 -3.43 -7.59
C ALA A 205 4.08 -3.98 -6.94
N LEU A 206 4.07 -5.27 -6.60
CA LEU A 206 5.22 -5.99 -6.05
C LEU A 206 6.42 -5.97 -7.01
N ALA A 207 6.20 -6.32 -8.28
CA ALA A 207 7.28 -6.43 -9.26
C ALA A 207 7.93 -5.08 -9.62
N ASN A 208 7.24 -3.96 -9.39
CA ASN A 208 7.69 -2.62 -9.78
C ASN A 208 7.88 -1.68 -8.59
N ASN A 209 7.88 -2.18 -7.36
CA ASN A 209 8.04 -1.38 -6.14
C ASN A 209 7.04 -0.21 -6.01
N MET A 210 5.82 -0.42 -6.50
CA MET A 210 4.77 0.58 -6.42
C MET A 210 4.03 0.49 -5.09
N VAL A 211 3.31 1.56 -4.77
CA VAL A 211 2.38 1.60 -3.64
C VAL A 211 1.03 1.06 -4.11
N LEU A 212 0.43 0.15 -3.34
CA LEU A 212 -0.89 -0.41 -3.60
C LEU A 212 -1.80 -0.19 -2.39
N PHE A 213 -2.95 0.44 -2.63
CA PHE A 213 -4.08 0.43 -1.71
C PHE A 213 -5.05 -0.71 -2.09
N ASP A 214 -4.99 -1.82 -1.35
CA ASP A 214 -5.70 -3.04 -1.70
C ASP A 214 -7.15 -3.04 -1.17
N PHE A 215 -7.99 -2.29 -1.89
CA PHE A 215 -9.39 -2.10 -1.58
C PHE A 215 -10.19 -3.40 -1.43
N ALA A 216 -9.97 -4.36 -2.34
CA ALA A 216 -10.63 -5.67 -2.30
C ALA A 216 -10.17 -6.53 -1.14
N ASP A 217 -8.90 -6.42 -0.75
CA ASP A 217 -8.39 -7.18 0.38
C ASP A 217 -8.97 -6.67 1.70
N ILE A 218 -8.88 -5.34 1.95
CA ILE A 218 -9.41 -4.71 3.17
C ILE A 218 -10.88 -5.05 3.45
N GLU A 219 -11.70 -5.21 2.42
CA GLU A 219 -13.13 -5.55 2.57
C GLU A 219 -13.44 -7.05 2.54
N SER A 220 -12.45 -7.89 2.20
CA SER A 220 -12.58 -9.34 2.19
C SER A 220 -12.32 -9.96 3.56
N TYR A 221 -11.84 -9.20 4.54
CA TYR A 221 -11.53 -9.69 5.88
C TYR A 221 -12.30 -8.93 6.96
N ASP A 222 -12.72 -9.64 8.00
CA ASP A 222 -13.15 -8.97 9.23
C ASP A 222 -11.93 -8.52 10.07
N PRO A 223 -12.13 -7.67 11.09
CA PRO A 223 -11.04 -7.21 11.95
C PRO A 223 -10.34 -8.30 12.76
N ASP A 224 -10.88 -9.52 12.82
CA ASP A 224 -10.27 -10.66 13.50
C ASP A 224 -9.43 -11.52 12.54
N GLY A 225 -9.31 -11.12 11.27
CA GLY A 225 -8.53 -11.80 10.24
C GLY A 225 -9.28 -12.92 9.51
N ASN A 226 -10.60 -13.05 9.68
CA ASN A 226 -11.37 -14.06 8.95
C ASN A 226 -11.61 -13.62 7.50
N GLY A 227 -11.20 -14.44 6.53
CA GLY A 227 -11.38 -14.16 5.10
C GLY A 227 -12.72 -14.64 4.51
N TYR A 228 -13.37 -13.79 3.72
CA TYR A 228 -14.71 -14.00 3.15
C TYR A 228 -14.75 -14.07 1.62
N LEU A 229 -13.65 -13.76 0.92
CA LEU A 229 -13.60 -13.79 -0.54
C LEU A 229 -14.00 -15.15 -1.12
N ALA A 230 -13.49 -16.25 -0.54
CA ALA A 230 -13.83 -17.61 -0.96
C ALA A 230 -15.30 -17.98 -0.72
N LEU A 231 -15.98 -17.25 0.17
CA LEU A 231 -17.40 -17.42 0.45
C LEU A 231 -18.30 -16.53 -0.42
N GLY A 232 -17.72 -15.84 -1.42
CA GLY A 232 -18.45 -14.97 -2.33
C GLY A 232 -18.81 -13.62 -1.70
N CYS A 233 -17.90 -13.04 -0.91
CA CYS A 233 -18.05 -11.69 -0.36
C CYS A 233 -18.23 -10.64 -1.48
N ASN A 234 -19.21 -9.76 -1.34
CA ASN A 234 -19.39 -8.56 -2.17
C ASN A 234 -18.99 -7.28 -1.43
N ASP A 235 -19.13 -6.13 -2.10
CA ASP A 235 -18.80 -4.80 -1.59
C ASP A 235 -19.63 -4.35 -0.38
N ASN A 236 -20.77 -4.99 -0.13
CA ASN A 236 -21.56 -4.81 1.07
C ASN A 236 -21.14 -5.74 2.23
N GLY A 237 -20.15 -6.59 2.03
CA GLY A 237 -19.73 -7.60 3.01
C GLY A 237 -20.67 -8.81 3.09
N ASP A 238 -21.63 -8.94 2.17
CA ASP A 238 -22.51 -10.11 2.10
C ASP A 238 -21.74 -11.29 1.50
N TYR A 239 -21.87 -12.46 2.10
CA TYR A 239 -21.26 -13.70 1.65
C TYR A 239 -22.23 -14.88 1.86
N SER A 240 -21.88 -16.06 1.34
CA SER A 240 -22.63 -17.30 1.60
C SER A 240 -22.53 -17.71 3.08
N GLY A 241 -23.37 -17.11 3.91
CA GLY A 241 -23.39 -17.33 5.36
C GLY A 241 -23.85 -16.11 6.17
N GLY A 242 -23.92 -14.93 5.56
CA GLY A 242 -24.41 -13.72 6.23
C GLY A 242 -23.78 -12.45 5.67
N ASN A 243 -23.55 -11.50 6.57
CA ASN A 243 -22.93 -10.22 6.29
C ASN A 243 -21.87 -10.00 7.37
N TRP A 244 -20.59 -10.13 7.01
CA TRP A 244 -19.51 -10.15 8.00
C TRP A 244 -19.43 -8.83 8.79
N PRO A 245 -19.63 -7.63 8.19
CA PRO A 245 -19.58 -6.39 8.96
C PRO A 245 -20.65 -6.33 10.05
N GLN A 246 -21.88 -6.76 9.73
CA GLN A 246 -22.99 -6.78 10.68
C GLN A 246 -22.78 -7.80 11.79
N GLN A 247 -22.28 -8.99 11.45
CA GLN A 247 -22.00 -10.04 12.42
C GLN A 247 -20.89 -9.62 13.38
N TRP A 248 -19.79 -9.07 12.85
CA TRP A 248 -18.68 -8.60 13.66
C TRP A 248 -19.11 -7.45 14.59
N CYS A 249 -19.89 -6.48 14.10
CA CYS A 249 -20.40 -5.40 14.94
C CYS A 249 -21.45 -5.85 15.97
N ALA A 250 -22.20 -6.91 15.69
CA ALA A 250 -23.10 -7.50 16.68
C ALA A 250 -22.33 -8.19 17.82
N ALA A 251 -21.15 -8.77 17.52
CA ALA A 251 -20.25 -9.34 18.50
C ALA A 251 -19.43 -8.28 19.27
N HIS A 252 -19.20 -7.11 18.67
CA HIS A 252 -18.39 -6.02 19.22
C HIS A 252 -19.20 -4.71 19.40
N PRO A 253 -20.26 -4.72 20.24
CA PRO A 253 -21.15 -3.57 20.38
C PRO A 253 -20.40 -2.34 20.91
N GLY A 254 -20.48 -1.24 20.15
CA GLY A 254 -19.86 0.04 20.52
C GLY A 254 -18.40 0.19 20.10
N HIS A 255 -17.82 -0.80 19.41
CA HIS A 255 -16.46 -0.66 18.89
C HIS A 255 -16.35 0.51 17.88
N PRO A 256 -15.27 1.31 17.88
CA PRO A 256 -15.10 2.44 16.95
C PRO A 256 -15.21 2.09 15.47
N LEU A 257 -14.83 0.87 15.06
CA LEU A 257 -15.03 0.40 13.68
C LEU A 257 -16.51 0.31 13.29
N CYS A 258 -17.41 0.16 14.25
CA CYS A 258 -18.85 0.08 14.02
C CYS A 258 -19.53 1.47 14.05
N THR A 259 -18.76 2.56 14.10
CA THR A 259 -19.33 3.91 14.05
C THR A 259 -20.09 4.11 12.74
N SER A 260 -21.37 4.46 12.87
CA SER A 260 -22.29 4.62 11.75
C SER A 260 -21.85 5.76 10.82
N CYS A 261 -21.88 5.51 9.52
CA CYS A 261 -21.66 6.50 8.48
C CYS A 261 -22.45 6.13 7.21
N SER A 262 -22.61 7.07 6.29
CA SER A 262 -23.17 6.78 4.97
C SER A 262 -22.09 6.21 4.06
N CYS A 263 -21.79 4.92 4.22
CA CYS A 263 -20.78 4.25 3.40
C CYS A 263 -21.36 3.90 2.01
N ALA A 264 -20.75 4.40 0.93
CA ALA A 264 -21.27 4.21 -0.41
C ALA A 264 -21.27 2.72 -0.80
N HIS A 265 -22.46 2.16 -1.09
CA HIS A 265 -22.67 0.75 -1.50
C HIS A 265 -22.16 -0.29 -0.50
N SER A 266 -21.92 0.09 0.76
CA SER A 266 -21.23 -0.77 1.71
C SER A 266 -21.68 -0.53 3.16
N GLN A 267 -21.13 -1.33 4.09
CA GLN A 267 -21.40 -1.22 5.52
C GLN A 267 -20.46 -0.19 6.16
N PRO A 268 -20.88 0.52 7.24
CA PRO A 268 -20.03 1.49 7.93
C PRO A 268 -18.66 0.93 8.32
N THR A 269 -18.58 -0.32 8.77
CA THR A 269 -17.34 -0.99 9.17
C THR A 269 -16.28 -0.97 8.08
N ILE A 270 -16.67 -1.20 6.83
CA ILE A 270 -15.76 -1.21 5.68
C ILE A 270 -15.19 0.18 5.41
N CYS A 271 -16.00 1.24 5.47
CA CYS A 271 -15.51 2.60 5.38
C CYS A 271 -14.53 2.93 6.52
N ASN A 272 -14.86 2.55 7.75
CA ASN A 272 -13.99 2.79 8.91
C ASN A 272 -12.63 2.08 8.77
N LEU A 273 -12.61 0.82 8.29
CA LEU A 273 -11.37 0.10 8.00
C LEU A 273 -10.56 0.80 6.92
N LYS A 274 -11.18 1.20 5.81
CA LYS A 274 -10.51 1.92 4.71
C LYS A 274 -9.94 3.27 5.14
N GLY A 275 -10.63 3.99 6.04
CA GLY A 275 -10.11 5.22 6.64
C GLY A 275 -8.85 4.98 7.47
N ARG A 276 -8.79 3.87 8.23
CA ARG A 276 -7.61 3.51 9.01
C ARG A 276 -6.46 3.02 8.13
N ALA A 277 -6.75 2.15 7.17
CA ALA A 277 -5.78 1.72 6.16
C ALA A 277 -5.17 2.91 5.40
N PHE A 278 -5.97 3.94 5.11
CA PHE A 278 -5.47 5.15 4.50
C PHE A 278 -4.46 5.88 5.40
N TRP A 279 -4.73 6.03 6.69
CA TRP A 279 -3.76 6.66 7.61
C TRP A 279 -2.50 5.82 7.81
N TRP A 280 -2.61 4.50 7.83
CA TRP A 280 -1.46 3.60 7.81
C TRP A 280 -0.61 3.81 6.56
N MET A 281 -1.24 3.85 5.38
CA MET A 281 -0.57 4.16 4.12
C MET A 281 0.16 5.50 4.21
N MET A 282 -0.51 6.55 4.69
CA MET A 282 0.11 7.87 4.80
C MET A 282 1.30 7.88 5.76
N ALA A 283 1.27 7.09 6.84
CA ALA A 283 2.42 6.91 7.73
C ALA A 283 3.58 6.19 7.03
N ARG A 284 3.32 5.10 6.29
CA ARG A 284 4.34 4.41 5.48
C ARG A 284 4.97 5.36 4.46
N LEU A 285 4.13 6.14 3.77
CA LEU A 285 4.55 7.15 2.79
C LEU A 285 5.34 8.32 3.41
N ALA A 286 5.07 8.65 4.67
CA ALA A 286 5.84 9.63 5.43
C ALA A 286 7.22 9.12 5.85
N GLY A 287 7.51 7.83 5.66
CA GLY A 287 8.78 7.18 5.98
C GLY A 287 8.72 6.19 7.12
N TRP A 288 7.53 5.86 7.66
CA TRP A 288 7.42 4.78 8.64
C TRP A 288 7.80 3.45 7.98
N PRO A 289 8.82 2.74 8.49
CA PRO A 289 9.20 1.42 7.95
C PRO A 289 8.06 0.39 8.02
N GLY A 290 7.15 0.51 8.99
CA GLY A 290 6.08 -0.45 9.27
C GLY A 290 6.18 -0.97 10.70
N PRO A 291 5.28 -1.87 11.11
CA PRO A 291 5.48 -2.71 12.30
C PRO A 291 6.79 -3.47 12.16
N VAL A 292 7.42 -3.78 13.29
CA VAL A 292 8.61 -4.64 13.29
C VAL A 292 8.11 -6.07 13.06
N ALA A 293 8.42 -6.70 11.94
CA ALA A 293 8.43 -8.16 11.93
C ALA A 293 9.77 -8.58 12.56
N PRO A 294 9.82 -9.48 13.55
CA PRO A 294 8.78 -10.36 14.06
C PRO A 294 8.37 -10.09 15.52
N ASP A 295 7.83 -8.90 15.76
CA ASP A 295 7.10 -8.58 17.00
C ASP A 295 5.73 -9.31 16.93
N LEU A 296 5.71 -10.55 17.43
CA LEU A 296 4.56 -11.45 17.36
C LEU A 296 3.54 -11.19 18.47
N ASP A 297 3.93 -10.53 19.57
CA ASP A 297 3.01 -10.19 20.66
C ASP A 297 2.50 -8.74 20.63
N GLY A 298 3.11 -7.89 19.77
CA GLY A 298 2.68 -6.54 19.44
C GLY A 298 3.15 -5.47 20.43
N ASP A 299 4.18 -5.74 21.22
CA ASP A 299 4.69 -4.83 22.26
C ASP A 299 5.82 -3.89 21.78
N ARG A 300 6.28 -4.08 20.55
CA ARG A 300 7.30 -3.31 19.80
C ARG A 300 8.74 -3.64 20.10
N ASP A 301 9.02 -4.71 20.84
CA ASP A 301 10.33 -5.34 20.83
C ASP A 301 10.29 -6.73 20.20
N VAL A 302 11.46 -7.37 20.11
CA VAL A 302 11.58 -8.74 19.61
C VAL A 302 12.45 -9.48 20.60
N ASP A 303 11.84 -10.36 21.39
CA ASP A 303 12.51 -11.00 22.51
C ASP A 303 12.15 -12.49 22.69
N ASN A 304 12.12 -13.00 23.92
CA ASN A 304 11.77 -14.41 24.15
C ASN A 304 10.25 -14.65 24.14
N ASP A 305 9.43 -13.63 24.43
CA ASP A 305 7.98 -13.75 24.40
C ASP A 305 7.51 -13.92 22.93
N ASP A 306 8.12 -13.20 21.98
CA ASP A 306 7.94 -13.45 20.54
C ASP A 306 8.50 -14.81 20.12
N PHE A 307 9.63 -15.23 20.69
CA PHE A 307 10.24 -16.51 20.33
C PHE A 307 9.35 -17.68 20.74
N ASP A 308 8.67 -17.59 21.88
CA ASP A 308 7.71 -18.60 22.34
C ASP A 308 6.51 -18.71 21.38
N LEU A 309 6.05 -17.58 20.81
CA LEU A 309 5.01 -17.55 19.78
C LEU A 309 5.51 -18.14 18.44
N PHE A 310 6.73 -17.81 18.04
CA PHE A 310 7.36 -18.36 16.84
C PHE A 310 7.54 -19.88 16.94
N GLU A 311 8.06 -20.38 18.08
CA GLU A 311 8.29 -21.81 18.31
C GLU A 311 6.99 -22.61 18.23
N ALA A 312 5.87 -22.05 18.68
CA ALA A 312 4.56 -22.70 18.59
C ALA A 312 4.10 -22.96 17.15
N CYS A 313 4.61 -22.20 16.18
CA CYS A 313 4.27 -22.27 14.77
C CYS A 313 5.29 -22.99 13.90
N ALA A 314 6.53 -23.16 14.39
CA ALA A 314 7.60 -23.85 13.68
C ALA A 314 7.20 -25.27 13.23
N SER A 315 6.92 -25.41 11.93
CA SER A 315 6.42 -26.64 11.31
C SER A 315 7.49 -27.32 10.43
N GLY A 316 8.48 -26.53 9.97
CA GLY A 316 9.58 -26.95 9.12
C GLY A 316 9.30 -26.82 7.62
N SER A 317 10.38 -26.81 6.84
CA SER A 317 10.35 -26.53 5.40
C SER A 317 9.37 -27.39 4.62
N GLY A 318 8.54 -26.72 3.80
CA GLY A 318 7.47 -27.26 2.99
C GLY A 318 6.22 -27.68 3.75
N VAL A 319 6.15 -27.42 5.07
CA VAL A 319 4.99 -27.78 5.90
C VAL A 319 4.10 -26.56 6.09
N SER A 320 3.14 -26.42 5.18
CA SER A 320 2.33 -25.21 5.16
C SER A 320 1.52 -24.99 6.44
N HIS A 321 1.48 -23.73 6.88
CA HIS A 321 0.62 -23.26 7.98
C HIS A 321 -0.86 -23.08 7.59
N SER A 322 -1.21 -23.39 6.33
CA SER A 322 -2.55 -23.27 5.74
C SER A 322 -3.69 -23.50 6.73
N GLY A 323 -4.40 -22.41 7.07
CA GLY A 323 -5.55 -22.42 7.99
C GLY A 323 -5.25 -21.99 9.42
N SER A 324 -4.01 -21.59 9.73
CA SER A 324 -3.60 -21.00 11.00
C SER A 324 -3.20 -19.54 10.82
N THR A 325 -4.11 -18.61 11.09
CA THR A 325 -3.82 -17.17 11.03
C THR A 325 -2.72 -16.74 12.01
N THR A 326 -2.58 -17.45 13.13
CA THR A 326 -1.50 -17.20 14.10
C THR A 326 -0.14 -17.60 13.57
N CYS A 327 -0.06 -18.62 12.70
CA CYS A 327 1.21 -19.06 12.14
C CYS A 327 1.56 -18.39 10.82
N GLU A 328 0.58 -17.83 10.13
CA GLU A 328 0.81 -16.88 9.04
C GLU A 328 1.60 -15.65 9.52
N GLN A 329 1.40 -15.20 10.76
CA GLN A 329 2.18 -14.10 11.34
C GLN A 329 3.64 -14.48 11.59
N ALA A 330 3.96 -15.76 11.70
CA ALA A 330 5.32 -16.27 11.94
C ALA A 330 6.07 -16.68 10.64
N ASP A 331 5.40 -16.58 9.50
CA ASP A 331 5.95 -16.79 8.14
C ASP A 331 6.48 -15.44 7.63
N PHE A 332 7.71 -15.12 8.01
CA PHE A 332 8.35 -13.83 7.77
C PHE A 332 8.94 -13.72 6.36
N ASP A 333 9.22 -14.84 5.68
CA ASP A 333 9.73 -14.82 4.30
C ASP A 333 8.65 -15.03 3.23
N GLY A 334 7.42 -15.36 3.64
CA GLY A 334 6.22 -15.39 2.82
C GLY A 334 6.11 -16.64 1.93
N ASP A 335 6.78 -17.73 2.28
CA ASP A 335 6.80 -18.96 1.49
C ASP A 335 5.69 -19.98 1.86
N SER A 336 4.81 -19.59 2.79
CA SER A 336 3.65 -20.34 3.30
C SER A 336 3.99 -21.46 4.29
N ASP A 337 5.21 -21.53 4.82
CA ASP A 337 5.59 -22.36 5.96
C ASP A 337 6.29 -21.56 7.07
N VAL A 338 6.64 -22.21 8.19
CA VAL A 338 7.36 -21.57 9.30
C VAL A 338 8.56 -22.44 9.64
N ASP A 339 9.75 -22.00 9.25
CA ASP A 339 10.96 -22.80 9.29
C ASP A 339 12.23 -22.03 9.70
N GLN A 340 13.41 -22.54 9.31
CA GLN A 340 14.70 -21.96 9.66
C GLN A 340 14.98 -20.64 8.91
N SER A 341 14.31 -20.39 7.80
CA SER A 341 14.40 -19.16 7.02
C SER A 341 13.75 -18.01 7.79
N ASP A 342 12.55 -18.25 8.34
CA ASP A 342 11.86 -17.34 9.27
C ASP A 342 12.64 -17.13 10.54
N PHE A 343 13.16 -18.21 11.14
CA PHE A 343 14.02 -18.08 12.32
C PHE A 343 15.25 -17.21 12.03
N GLY A 344 15.79 -17.31 10.82
CA GLY A 344 16.88 -16.45 10.36
C GLY A 344 16.49 -14.96 10.37
N ILE A 345 15.25 -14.61 10.02
CA ILE A 345 14.70 -13.24 10.14
C ILE A 345 14.53 -12.87 11.61
N PHE A 346 13.90 -13.73 12.41
CA PHE A 346 13.72 -13.57 13.85
C PHE A 346 15.01 -13.21 14.59
N GLN A 347 16.06 -13.98 14.36
CA GLN A 347 17.34 -13.76 15.02
C GLN A 347 18.00 -12.42 14.67
N ARG A 348 17.74 -11.86 13.48
CA ARG A 348 18.28 -10.54 13.11
C ARG A 348 17.58 -9.41 13.86
N CYS A 349 16.31 -9.64 14.18
CA CYS A 349 15.43 -8.68 14.79
C CYS A 349 15.46 -8.66 16.30
N MET A 350 15.91 -9.74 16.93
CA MET A 350 16.01 -9.87 18.37
C MET A 350 16.75 -8.66 19.00
N SER A 351 15.98 -7.84 19.69
CA SER A 351 16.42 -6.62 20.36
C SER A 351 16.49 -6.81 21.88
N GLY A 352 15.64 -7.69 22.41
CA GLY A 352 15.51 -8.03 23.82
C GLY A 352 14.47 -7.20 24.57
N GLU A 353 14.07 -7.71 25.73
CA GLU A 353 12.99 -7.18 26.57
C GLU A 353 13.10 -5.67 26.80
N ASN A 354 12.02 -4.95 26.50
CA ASN A 354 11.86 -3.50 26.53
C ASN A 354 12.84 -2.72 25.63
N VAL A 355 13.41 -3.34 24.60
CA VAL A 355 14.29 -2.68 23.62
C VAL A 355 13.58 -2.64 22.28
N GLN A 356 13.07 -1.47 21.91
CA GLN A 356 12.38 -1.32 20.62
C GLN A 356 13.20 -1.92 19.47
N ALA A 357 12.61 -2.89 18.78
CA ALA A 357 13.26 -3.58 17.69
C ALA A 357 13.47 -2.64 16.50
N ASP A 358 14.54 -2.88 15.74
CA ASP A 358 14.80 -2.14 14.50
C ASP A 358 13.73 -2.55 13.48
N PRO A 359 12.83 -1.65 13.03
CA PRO A 359 11.78 -2.04 12.09
C PRO A 359 12.27 -2.43 10.69
N LEU A 360 13.59 -2.41 10.45
CA LEU A 360 14.24 -2.83 9.20
C LEU A 360 15.18 -4.04 9.42
N CYS A 361 15.04 -4.74 10.55
CA CYS A 361 15.90 -5.88 10.88
C CYS A 361 15.64 -7.13 10.03
N ASP A 362 14.46 -7.20 9.40
CA ASP A 362 13.98 -8.30 8.58
C ASP A 362 14.62 -8.32 7.19
N GLY A 363 15.05 -7.16 6.67
CA GLY A 363 15.90 -7.05 5.47
C GLY A 363 15.38 -6.05 4.47
#